data_AF-A0A7X9BFR5-F1
#
_entry.id   AF-A0A7X9BFR5-F1
#
_cell.length_a   1.000
_cell.length_b   1.000
_cell.length_c   1.000
_cell.angle_alpha   90.00
_cell.angle_beta   90.00
_cell.angle_gamma   90.00
#
_symmetry.space_group_name_H-M   'P 1'
#
loop_
_entity.id
_entity.type
_entity.pdbx_description
1 polymer ?
#
loop_
_entity_poly.entity_id
_entity_poly.type
_entity_poly.pdbx_seq_one_letter_code
_entity_poly.pdbx_strand_id
1 'polypeptide(L)'
;MVNCPVCDLPMHEVRKNNVMIDVCPKCKGVWLDRGELNQLMKQVGEYRKDYADYERRYYEDDYDDYNIRRRRKKGIFDLLGDLFD
;
A
#
# COMPACT_ATOMS: atom_id res chain seq x y z
N MET A 1 33.36 -3.77 -8.71
CA MET A 1 32.40 -4.08 -9.78
C MET A 1 31.96 -5.52 -9.58
N VAL A 2 30.67 -5.74 -9.31
CA VAL A 2 30.13 -7.06 -8.97
C VAL A 2 29.64 -7.74 -10.25
N ASN A 3 30.04 -8.98 -10.47
CA ASN A 3 29.49 -9.82 -11.53
C ASN A 3 28.24 -10.54 -11.01
N CYS A 4 27.26 -10.73 -11.87
CA CYS A 4 26.09 -11.53 -11.55
C CYS A 4 26.51 -12.98 -11.25
N PRO A 5 26.19 -13.55 -10.07
CA PRO A 5 26.61 -14.91 -9.70
C PRO A 5 25.95 -16.01 -10.53
N VAL A 6 24.89 -15.67 -11.30
CA VAL A 6 24.16 -16.60 -12.16
C VAL A 6 24.64 -16.55 -13.61
N CYS A 7 25.05 -15.37 -14.10
CA CYS A 7 25.37 -15.15 -15.50
C CYS A 7 26.85 -14.83 -15.76
N ASP A 8 27.62 -14.52 -14.72
CA ASP A 8 29.00 -14.02 -14.74
C ASP A 8 29.20 -12.80 -15.66
N LEU A 9 28.17 -11.94 -15.74
CA LEU A 9 28.20 -10.69 -16.49
C LEU A 9 28.27 -9.50 -15.53
N PRO A 10 28.94 -8.40 -15.92
CA PRO A 10 28.94 -7.18 -15.14
C PRO A 10 27.50 -6.67 -14.97
N MET A 11 27.17 -6.25 -13.75
CA MET A 11 25.86 -5.68 -13.44
C MET A 11 25.79 -4.21 -13.85
N HIS A 12 24.61 -3.74 -14.24
CA HIS A 12 24.35 -2.33 -14.53
C HIS A 12 23.77 -1.64 -13.30
N GLU A 13 24.40 -0.56 -12.91
CA GLU A 13 23.88 0.31 -11.87
C GLU A 13 22.69 1.12 -12.40
N VAL A 14 21.57 1.09 -11.69
CA VAL A 14 20.33 1.78 -12.02
C VAL A 14 19.81 2.50 -10.78
N ARG A 15 19.37 3.76 -10.94
CA ARG A 15 18.71 4.50 -9.86
C ARG A 15 17.20 4.28 -9.90
N LYS A 16 16.62 3.75 -8.83
CA LYS A 16 15.17 3.52 -8.70
C LYS A 16 14.67 4.00 -7.34
N ASN A 17 13.64 4.84 -7.33
CA ASN A 17 13.05 5.41 -6.10
C ASN A 17 14.12 5.99 -5.15
N ASN A 18 15.11 6.68 -5.71
CA ASN A 18 16.21 7.25 -4.96
C ASN A 18 17.15 6.24 -4.26
N VAL A 19 17.11 4.97 -4.67
CA VAL A 19 18.03 3.89 -4.26
C VAL A 19 18.84 3.48 -5.49
N MET A 20 20.15 3.36 -5.34
CA MET A 20 21.01 2.75 -6.36
C MET A 20 20.86 1.24 -6.26
N ILE A 21 20.68 0.56 -7.39
CA ILE A 21 20.55 -0.90 -7.43
C ILE A 21 21.36 -1.45 -8.59
N ASP A 22 21.99 -2.60 -8.39
CA ASP A 22 22.68 -3.31 -9.46
C ASP A 22 21.75 -4.33 -10.11
N VAL A 23 21.61 -4.29 -11.43
CA VAL A 23 20.73 -5.18 -12.19
C VAL A 23 21.50 -5.93 -13.28
N CYS A 24 21.36 -7.24 -13.31
CA CYS A 24 21.93 -8.05 -14.38
C CYS A 24 21.16 -7.82 -15.70
N PRO A 25 21.84 -7.47 -16.81
CA PRO A 25 21.15 -7.24 -18.09
C PRO A 25 20.50 -8.51 -18.66
N LYS A 26 21.05 -9.69 -18.34
CA LYS A 26 20.64 -10.99 -18.87
C LYS A 26 19.51 -11.63 -18.06
N CYS A 27 19.74 -11.97 -16.79
CA CYS A 27 18.74 -12.67 -15.97
C CYS A 27 17.80 -11.75 -15.18
N LYS A 28 18.03 -10.43 -15.21
CA LYS A 28 17.27 -9.42 -14.43
C LYS A 28 17.37 -9.59 -12.90
N GLY A 29 18.33 -10.39 -12.42
CA GLY A 29 18.66 -10.47 -11.01
C GLY A 29 19.11 -9.13 -10.45
N VAL A 30 18.68 -8.81 -9.23
CA VAL A 30 19.01 -7.58 -8.52
C VAL A 30 19.99 -7.90 -7.40
N TRP A 31 21.05 -7.12 -7.29
CA TRP A 31 21.99 -7.17 -6.18
C TRP A 31 21.86 -5.87 -5.38
N LEU A 32 21.83 -6.01 -4.06
CA LEU A 32 21.68 -4.90 -3.11
C LEU A 32 22.75 -5.02 -2.05
N ASP A 33 23.38 -3.91 -1.71
CA ASP A 33 24.19 -3.84 -0.51
C ASP A 33 23.32 -3.68 0.75
N ARG A 34 23.96 -3.67 1.93
CA ARG A 34 23.26 -3.52 3.21
C ARG A 34 22.54 -2.16 3.34
N GLY A 35 23.15 -1.08 2.85
CA GLY A 35 22.59 0.27 2.92
C GLY A 35 21.38 0.45 2.00
N GLU A 36 21.48 -0.03 0.77
CA GLU A 36 20.43 -0.02 -0.25
C GLU A 36 19.21 -0.83 0.21
N LEU A 37 19.44 -2.04 0.74
CA LEU A 37 18.36 -2.87 1.30
C LEU A 37 17.63 -2.15 2.44
N ASN A 38 18.38 -1.52 3.36
CA ASN A 38 17.78 -0.76 4.45
C ASN A 38 16.93 0.42 3.94
N GLN A 39 17.38 1.10 2.89
CA GLN A 39 16.63 2.21 2.29
C GLN A 39 15.33 1.73 1.64
N LEU A 40 15.38 0.61 0.91
CA LEU A 40 14.18 -0.01 0.32
C LEU A 40 13.20 -0.48 1.40
N MET A 41 13.68 -1.11 2.48
CA MET A 41 12.81 -1.57 3.57
C MET A 41 12.08 -0.42 4.26
N LYS A 42 12.73 0.74 4.44
CA LYS A 42 12.07 1.95 4.97
C LYS A 42 10.93 2.42 4.06
N GLN A 43 11.20 2.55 2.76
CA GLN A 43 10.19 2.96 1.78
C GLN A 43 9.01 1.98 1.74
N VAL A 44 9.27 0.68 1.74
CA VAL A 44 8.22 -0.35 1.81
C VAL A 44 7.39 -0.21 3.08
N GLY A 45 8.03 0.11 4.22
CA GLY A 45 7.33 0.37 5.47
C GLY A 45 6.39 1.58 5.40
N GLU A 46 6.81 2.66 4.76
CA GLU A 46 5.99 3.87 4.52
C GLU A 46 4.81 3.55 3.61
N TYR A 47 5.05 2.93 2.44
CA TYR A 47 3.99 2.50 1.53
C TYR A 47 2.95 1.60 2.21
N ARG A 48 3.38 0.69 3.10
CA ARG A 48 2.48 -0.18 3.86
C ARG A 48 1.60 0.60 4.83
N LYS A 49 2.15 1.63 5.50
CA LYS A 49 1.37 2.49 6.41
C LYS A 49 0.34 3.29 5.63
N ASP A 50 0.75 3.90 4.53
CA ASP A 50 -0.14 4.69 3.67
C ASP A 50 -1.32 3.85 3.17
N TYR A 51 -1.03 2.61 2.74
CA TYR A 51 -2.07 1.68 2.31
C TYR A 51 -3.01 1.26 3.45
N ALA A 52 -2.47 0.98 4.64
CA ALA A 52 -3.28 0.63 5.81
C ALA A 52 -4.18 1.80 6.27
N ASP A 53 -3.66 3.03 6.23
CA ASP A 53 -4.44 4.22 6.57
C ASP A 53 -5.50 4.55 5.51
N TYR A 54 -5.19 4.31 4.23
CA TYR A 54 -6.18 4.39 3.15
C TYR A 54 -7.30 3.37 3.34
N GLU A 55 -6.94 2.10 3.61
CA GLU A 55 -7.89 1.01 3.84
C GLU A 55 -8.78 1.29 5.05
N ARG A 56 -8.21 1.74 6.18
CA ARG A 56 -8.97 2.14 7.37
C ARG A 56 -10.02 3.20 7.01
N ARG A 57 -9.59 4.27 6.34
CA ARG A 57 -10.47 5.40 6.00
C ARG A 57 -11.60 4.98 5.07
N TYR A 58 -11.30 4.13 4.08
CA TYR A 58 -12.29 3.61 3.13
C TYR A 58 -13.39 2.80 3.81
N TYR A 59 -13.03 1.88 4.72
CA TYR A 59 -14.03 1.10 5.45
C TYR A 59 -14.76 1.92 6.52
N GLU A 60 -14.09 2.84 7.23
CA GLU A 60 -14.75 3.73 8.21
C GLU A 60 -15.84 4.59 7.56
N ASP A 61 -15.55 5.21 6.41
CA ASP A 61 -16.52 6.01 5.66
C ASP A 61 -17.76 5.19 5.24
N ASP A 62 -17.56 3.93 4.80
CA ASP A 62 -18.65 3.02 4.40
C ASP A 62 -19.51 2.57 5.61
N TYR A 63 -18.88 2.26 6.75
CA TYR A 63 -19.58 1.91 7.99
C TYR A 63 -20.44 3.08 8.52
N ASP A 64 -19.92 4.31 8.45
CA ASP A 64 -20.65 5.50 8.88
C ASP A 64 -21.87 5.78 7.99
N ASP A 65 -21.75 5.68 6.66
CA ASP A 65 -22.89 5.81 5.74
C ASP A 65 -23.96 4.74 5.98
N TYR A 66 -23.56 3.47 6.19
CA TYR A 66 -24.50 2.40 6.54
C TYR A 66 -25.29 2.70 7.82
N ASN A 67 -24.60 3.18 8.87
CA ASN A 67 -25.24 3.52 10.13
C ASN A 67 -26.17 4.75 10.02
N ILE A 68 -25.79 5.77 9.25
CA ILE A 68 -26.63 6.95 8.99
C ILE A 68 -27.91 6.54 8.25
N ARG A 69 -27.81 5.72 7.20
CA ARG A 69 -28.97 5.21 6.46
C ARG A 69 -29.90 4.39 7.36
N ARG A 70 -29.33 3.54 8.23
CA ARG A 70 -30.11 2.74 9.18
C ARG A 70 -30.83 3.60 10.22
N ARG A 71 -30.19 4.64 10.75
CA ARG A 71 -30.81 5.61 11.67
C ARG A 71 -31.94 6.40 11.01
N ARG A 72 -31.74 6.86 9.77
CA ARG A 72 -32.80 7.56 9.00
C ARG A 72 -34.01 6.67 8.76
N LYS A 73 -33.80 5.38 8.46
CA LYS A 73 -34.91 4.42 8.36
C LYS A 73 -35.63 4.24 9.70
N LYS A 74 -34.92 4.12 10.83
CA LYS A 74 -35.59 4.05 12.14
C LYS A 74 -36.44 5.29 12.43
N GLY A 75 -35.89 6.49 12.27
CA GLY A 75 -36.63 7.72 12.54
C GLY A 75 -37.86 7.93 11.64
N ILE A 76 -37.83 7.45 10.38
CA ILE A 76 -39.00 7.55 9.50
C ILE A 76 -40.10 6.54 9.85
N PHE A 77 -39.74 5.36 10.38
CA PHE A 77 -40.73 4.39 10.86
C PHE A 77 -41.35 4.83 12.19
N ASP A 78 -40.55 5.43 13.08
CA ASP A 78 -41.05 6.02 14.33
C ASP A 78 -42.03 7.18 14.03
N LEU A 79 -41.68 8.06 13.08
CA LEU A 79 -42.54 9.18 12.64
C LEU A 79 -43.86 8.73 11.98
N LEU A 80 -43.86 7.61 11.25
CA LEU A 80 -45.08 7.08 10.62
C LEU A 80 -45.96 6.30 11.61
N GLY A 81 -45.37 5.72 12.66
CA GLY A 81 -46.12 5.09 13.75
C GLY A 81 -47.04 6.09 14.46
N ASP A 82 -46.52 7.29 14.76
CA ASP A 82 -47.29 8.39 15.38
C ASP A 82 -48.37 8.99 14.44
N LEU A 83 -48.33 8.69 13.14
CA LEU A 83 -49.25 9.25 12.13
C LEU A 83 -50.43 8.32 11.80
N PHE A 84 -50.28 7.01 12.04
CA PHE A 84 -51.31 6.00 11.78
C PHE A 84 -51.99 5.46 13.06
N ASP A 85 -51.70 6.06 14.21
CA ASP A 85 -52.55 6.02 15.42
C ASP A 85 -53.58 7.17 15.40
#